data_AF-A0A212PQH6-F1
#
_entry.id   AF-A0A212PQH6-F1
#
_cell.length_a   1.000
_cell.length_b   1.000
_cell.length_c   1.000
_cell.angle_alpha   90.00
_cell.angle_beta   90.00
_cell.angle_gamma   90.00
#
_symmetry.space_group_name_H-M   'P 1'
#
loop_
_entity.id
_entity.type
_entity.pdbx_description
1 polymer ?
#
loop_
_entity_poly.entity_id
_entity_poly.type
_entity_poly.pdbx_seq_one_letter_code
_entity_poly.pdbx_strand_id
1 'polypeptide(L)'
;MPFWRAVDLVAAMPISWMPLVADYNRFARRAGPAFWGTYIGYFIANVWFYGLGAWLLLTAQTHDLVQAIGVLAIGWIVLPIILVDETDNAFADIYSAAVSLQNIWPRVRQALFAVLIGAICLILALTVPLAQYENFLLLIGTFFVPLFGVLAADYFVLRRSYTEADLYQPLTFRWEGVIAWALGVVTYQALTHLAPSIGATFPAFGVSFLAYLGIAGALRGIGRVRPERA
;
A
#
# COMPACT_ATOMS: atom_id res chain seq x y z
N MET A 1 19.15 -12.80 -4.80
CA MET A 1 17.77 -12.41 -5.13
C MET A 1 17.73 -11.86 -6.56
N PRO A 2 16.75 -12.22 -7.42
CA PRO A 2 16.61 -11.62 -8.76
C PRO A 2 16.26 -10.13 -8.69
N PHE A 3 16.71 -9.34 -9.67
CA PHE A 3 16.49 -7.89 -9.71
C PHE A 3 15.01 -7.51 -9.60
N TRP A 4 14.14 -8.12 -10.42
CA TRP A 4 12.72 -7.77 -10.44
C TRP A 4 11.96 -8.11 -9.16
N ARG A 5 12.38 -9.16 -8.46
CA ARG A 5 11.86 -9.45 -7.11
C ARG A 5 12.30 -8.37 -6.12
N ALA A 6 13.52 -7.83 -6.23
CA ALA A 6 13.96 -6.71 -5.40
C ALA A 6 13.15 -5.44 -5.69
N VAL A 7 12.82 -5.20 -6.97
CA VAL A 7 11.89 -4.13 -7.36
C VAL A 7 10.51 -4.33 -6.73
N ASP A 8 9.98 -5.55 -6.69
CA ASP A 8 8.69 -5.84 -6.02
C ASP A 8 8.71 -5.50 -4.52
N LEU A 9 9.80 -5.82 -3.81
CA LEU A 9 9.95 -5.46 -2.40
C LEU A 9 9.98 -3.95 -2.20
N VAL A 10 10.78 -3.26 -3.03
CA VAL A 10 10.90 -1.80 -2.98
C VAL A 10 9.57 -1.12 -3.31
N ALA A 11 8.77 -1.70 -4.21
CA ALA A 11 7.47 -1.17 -4.59
C ALA A 11 6.38 -1.45 -3.54
N ALA A 12 6.45 -2.58 -2.84
CA ALA A 12 5.43 -3.00 -1.89
C ALA A 12 5.21 -1.99 -0.75
N MET A 13 6.29 -1.42 -0.22
CA MET A 13 6.22 -0.38 0.81
C MET A 13 5.41 0.85 0.34
N PRO A 14 5.83 1.64 -0.66
CA PRO A 14 5.06 2.80 -1.13
C PRO A 14 3.59 2.49 -1.46
N ILE A 15 3.32 1.31 -1.99
CA ILE A 15 1.99 0.90 -2.41
C ILE A 15 1.05 0.72 -1.20
N SER A 16 1.54 0.29 -0.03
CA SER A 16 0.69 0.17 1.17
C SER A 16 0.22 1.53 1.71
N TRP A 17 1.00 2.59 1.46
CA TRP A 17 0.72 3.94 1.95
C TRP A 17 -0.26 4.72 1.07
N MET A 18 -0.71 4.15 -0.06
CA MET A 18 -1.61 4.85 -0.98
C MET A 18 -2.92 5.38 -0.36
N PRO A 19 -3.63 4.63 0.52
CA PRO A 19 -4.82 5.17 1.18
C PRO A 19 -4.49 6.42 2.00
N LEU A 20 -3.38 6.41 2.72
CA LEU A 20 -2.94 7.55 3.52
C LEU A 20 -2.58 8.74 2.62
N VAL A 21 -1.88 8.49 1.50
CA VAL A 21 -1.59 9.53 0.50
C VAL A 21 -2.88 10.17 -0.03
N ALA A 22 -3.95 9.39 -0.23
CA ALA A 22 -5.25 9.94 -0.61
C ALA A 22 -5.88 10.79 0.50
N ASP A 23 -5.80 10.35 1.77
CA ASP A 23 -6.34 11.06 2.94
C ASP A 23 -5.69 12.44 3.14
N TYR A 24 -4.39 12.58 2.90
CA TYR A 24 -3.71 13.88 2.99
C TYR A 24 -3.94 14.73 1.73
N ASN A 25 -3.97 14.12 0.55
CA ASN A 25 -4.16 14.86 -0.70
C ASN A 25 -5.57 15.45 -0.84
N ARG A 26 -6.57 15.03 -0.06
CA ARG A 26 -7.90 15.66 -0.03
C ARG A 26 -7.86 17.15 0.37
N PHE A 27 -6.81 17.57 1.08
CA PHE A 27 -6.63 18.96 1.49
C PHE A 27 -5.83 19.78 0.46
N ALA A 28 -5.34 19.15 -0.61
CA ALA A 28 -4.58 19.84 -1.63
C ALA A 28 -5.48 20.68 -2.55
N ARG A 29 -5.02 21.89 -2.90
CA ARG A 29 -5.78 22.80 -3.79
C ARG A 29 -5.78 22.38 -5.26
N ARG A 30 -4.75 21.64 -5.71
CA ARG A 30 -4.54 21.26 -7.11
C ARG A 30 -3.85 19.89 -7.19
N ALA A 31 -4.33 19.03 -8.10
CA ALA A 31 -3.81 17.67 -8.27
C ALA A 31 -2.34 17.62 -8.77
N GLY A 32 -1.95 18.51 -9.69
CA GLY A 32 -0.59 18.51 -10.26
C GLY A 32 0.52 18.73 -9.23
N PRO A 33 0.50 19.86 -8.48
CA PRO A 33 1.46 20.10 -7.40
C PRO A 33 1.40 19.06 -6.28
N ALA A 34 0.21 18.55 -5.96
CA ALA A 34 0.05 17.48 -4.98
C ALA A 34 0.79 16.20 -5.40
N PHE A 35 0.57 15.76 -6.64
CA PHE A 35 1.27 14.61 -7.22
C PHE A 35 2.78 14.77 -7.20
N TRP A 36 3.31 15.89 -7.74
CA TRP A 36 4.75 16.10 -7.83
C TRP A 36 5.39 16.30 -6.45
N GLY A 37 4.70 16.97 -5.52
CA GLY A 37 5.16 17.11 -4.14
C GLY A 37 5.30 15.76 -3.45
N THR A 38 4.28 14.90 -3.53
CA THR A 38 4.35 13.53 -2.99
C THR A 38 5.44 12.72 -3.69
N TYR A 39 5.47 12.72 -5.02
CA TYR A 39 6.44 11.91 -5.80
C TYR A 39 7.89 12.29 -5.48
N ILE A 40 8.22 13.58 -5.55
CA ILE A 40 9.60 14.05 -5.33
C ILE A 40 9.99 13.85 -3.87
N GLY A 41 9.13 14.20 -2.92
CA GLY A 41 9.40 14.00 -1.50
C GLY A 41 9.67 12.53 -1.17
N TYR A 42 8.81 11.64 -1.66
CA TYR A 42 8.96 10.20 -1.45
C TYR A 42 10.20 9.64 -2.14
N PHE A 43 10.48 10.06 -3.39
CA PHE A 43 11.65 9.63 -4.14
C PHE A 43 12.96 10.02 -3.44
N ILE A 44 13.10 11.28 -3.02
CA ILE A 44 14.30 11.76 -2.32
C ILE A 44 14.50 11.01 -1.01
N ALA A 45 13.44 10.86 -0.21
CA ALA A 45 13.52 10.13 1.05
C ALA A 45 13.93 8.67 0.84
N ASN A 46 13.33 7.97 -0.12
CA ASN A 46 13.65 6.56 -0.39
C ASN A 46 15.08 6.37 -0.89
N VAL A 47 15.53 7.20 -1.84
CA VAL A 47 16.92 7.14 -2.33
C VAL A 47 17.90 7.38 -1.20
N TRP A 48 17.62 8.36 -0.34
CA TRP A 48 18.46 8.67 0.82
C TRP A 48 18.52 7.52 1.83
N PHE A 49 17.37 7.04 2.32
CA PHE A 49 17.33 6.01 3.37
C PHE A 49 17.76 4.63 2.87
N TYR A 50 17.42 4.23 1.65
CA TYR A 50 17.94 2.99 1.07
C TYR A 50 19.44 3.08 0.78
N GLY A 51 19.93 4.24 0.34
CA GLY A 51 21.35 4.49 0.18
C GLY A 51 22.11 4.36 1.51
N LEU A 52 21.59 4.97 2.57
CA LEU A 52 22.16 4.86 3.92
C LEU A 52 22.13 3.44 4.46
N GLY A 53 21.01 2.72 4.31
CA GLY A 53 20.89 1.33 4.73
C GLY A 53 21.87 0.41 3.99
N ALA A 54 21.98 0.57 2.67
CA ALA A 54 22.95 -0.17 1.86
C ALA A 54 24.40 0.15 2.30
N TRP A 55 24.72 1.42 2.51
CA TRP A 55 26.04 1.83 2.97
C TRP A 55 26.38 1.26 4.35
N LEU A 56 25.44 1.28 5.29
CA LEU A 56 25.61 0.72 6.62
C LEU A 56 25.84 -0.80 6.57
N LEU A 57 25.03 -1.55 5.83
CA LEU A 57 25.16 -3.01 5.72
C LEU A 57 26.47 -3.41 5.02
N LEU A 58 26.86 -2.68 3.98
CA LEU A 58 28.14 -2.90 3.29
C LEU A 58 29.34 -2.58 4.17
N THR A 59 29.27 -1.56 5.03
CA THR A 59 30.38 -1.24 5.95
C THR A 59 30.46 -2.23 7.12
N ALA A 60 29.32 -2.62 7.67
CA ALA A 60 29.24 -3.61 8.76
C ALA A 60 29.46 -5.06 8.30
N GLN A 61 29.52 -5.33 6.99
CA GLN A 61 29.70 -6.66 6.40
C GLN A 61 28.69 -7.69 6.93
N THR A 62 27.45 -7.24 7.15
CA THR A 62 26.35 -8.07 7.63
C THR A 62 25.10 -7.84 6.79
N HIS A 63 24.19 -8.81 6.85
CA HIS A 63 22.85 -8.72 6.27
C HIS A 63 21.79 -8.38 7.32
N ASP A 64 22.19 -8.32 8.61
CA ASP A 64 21.31 -7.99 9.73
C ASP A 64 21.45 -6.49 10.08
N LEU A 65 20.36 -5.74 9.86
CA LEU A 65 20.32 -4.31 10.13
C LEU A 65 20.47 -3.98 11.62
N VAL A 66 19.88 -4.78 12.51
CA VAL A 66 19.96 -4.56 13.96
C VAL A 66 21.38 -4.78 14.43
N GLN A 67 22.04 -5.84 13.92
CA GLN A 67 23.45 -6.07 14.18
C GLN A 67 24.32 -4.92 13.66
N ALA A 68 24.06 -4.44 12.43
CA ALA A 68 24.83 -3.34 11.84
C ALA A 68 24.73 -2.06 12.65
N ILE A 69 23.53 -1.71 13.14
CA ILE A 69 23.32 -0.55 14.02
C ILE A 69 23.97 -0.79 15.39
N GLY A 70 23.88 -2.01 15.94
CA GLY A 70 24.43 -2.35 17.25
C GLY A 70 25.95 -2.25 17.34
N VAL A 71 26.66 -2.41 16.22
CA VAL A 71 28.13 -2.25 16.15
C VAL A 71 28.54 -0.77 16.07
N LEU A 72 27.62 0.15 15.74
CA LEU A 72 27.91 1.58 15.76
C LEU A 72 28.12 2.06 17.20
N ALA A 73 29.17 2.84 17.43
CA ALA A 73 29.47 3.43 18.75
C ALA A 73 28.30 4.25 19.34
N ILE A 74 27.43 4.78 18.46
CA ILE A 74 26.24 5.56 18.81
C ILE A 74 24.92 4.78 18.69
N GLY A 75 24.97 3.47 18.41
CA GLY A 75 23.78 2.64 18.15
C GLY A 75 22.74 2.70 19.27
N TRP A 76 23.19 2.77 20.53
CA TRP A 76 22.32 2.87 21.71
C TRP A 76 21.59 4.22 21.82
N ILE A 77 22.04 5.27 21.13
CA ILE A 77 21.34 6.57 20.99
C ILE A 77 20.42 6.53 19.78
N VAL A 78 20.91 5.97 18.67
CA VAL A 78 20.18 5.91 17.39
C VAL A 78 18.91 5.07 17.52
N LEU A 79 18.96 3.92 18.21
CA LEU A 79 17.81 3.03 18.35
C LEU A 79 16.61 3.67 19.09
N PRO A 80 16.78 4.34 20.26
CA PRO A 80 15.69 5.11 20.88
C PRO A 80 15.14 6.23 20.01
N ILE A 81 16.00 6.94 19.25
CA ILE A 81 15.55 8.00 18.35
C ILE A 81 14.65 7.41 17.26
N ILE A 82 15.06 6.31 16.62
CA ILE A 82 14.23 5.61 15.63
C ILE A 82 12.93 5.11 16.27
N LEU A 83 12.96 4.60 17.49
CA LEU A 83 11.75 4.13 18.17
C LEU A 83 10.74 5.27 18.41
N VAL A 84 11.23 6.45 18.81
CA VAL A 84 10.39 7.65 18.97
C VAL A 84 9.85 8.12 17.63
N ASP A 85 10.70 8.11 16.59
CA ASP A 85 10.32 8.45 15.21
C ASP A 85 9.19 7.54 14.70
N GLU A 86 9.28 6.22 14.90
CA GLU A 86 8.25 5.27 14.41
C GLU A 86 6.91 5.32 15.19
N THR A 87 6.84 6.07 16.29
CA THR A 87 5.64 6.13 17.13
C THR A 87 4.47 6.82 16.43
N ASP A 88 4.74 7.84 15.62
CA ASP A 88 3.69 8.58 14.90
C ASP A 88 3.11 7.76 13.74
N ASN A 89 3.94 7.00 13.02
CA ASN A 89 3.55 6.04 11.99
C ASN A 89 2.64 4.96 12.57
N ALA A 90 3.07 4.33 13.67
CA ALA A 90 2.26 3.32 14.35
C ALA A 90 0.90 3.87 14.82
N PHE A 91 0.88 5.11 15.32
CA PHE A 91 -0.35 5.80 15.67
C PHE A 91 -1.25 6.02 14.44
N ALA A 92 -0.70 6.52 13.33
CA ALA A 92 -1.45 6.81 12.11
C ALA A 92 -2.08 5.54 11.52
N ASP A 93 -1.36 4.43 11.50
CA ASP A 93 -1.85 3.14 10.98
C ASP A 93 -2.98 2.57 11.85
N ILE A 94 -2.81 2.56 13.17
CA ILE A 94 -3.86 2.10 14.10
C ILE A 94 -5.10 2.99 13.97
N TYR A 95 -4.91 4.30 13.88
CA TYR A 95 -6.00 5.26 13.72
C TYR A 95 -6.76 5.03 12.40
N SER A 96 -6.04 4.90 11.27
CA SER A 96 -6.62 4.68 9.95
C SER A 96 -7.40 3.36 9.88
N ALA A 97 -6.85 2.28 10.44
CA ALA A 97 -7.54 1.00 10.54
C ALA A 97 -8.79 1.09 11.43
N ALA A 98 -8.74 1.83 12.55
CA ALA A 98 -9.88 2.02 13.43
C ALA A 98 -11.00 2.84 12.76
N VAL A 99 -10.68 3.89 12.01
CA VAL A 99 -11.65 4.66 11.21
C VAL A 99 -12.27 3.79 10.12
N SER A 100 -11.46 2.94 9.47
CA SER A 100 -11.95 2.01 8.45
C SER A 100 -12.98 1.01 9.02
N LEU A 101 -12.72 0.45 10.21
CA LEU A 101 -13.68 -0.40 10.92
C LEU A 101 -14.92 0.37 11.39
N GLN A 102 -14.76 1.63 11.81
CA GLN A 102 -15.86 2.49 12.20
C GLN A 102 -16.84 2.74 11.04
N ASN A 103 -16.34 2.88 9.80
CA ASN A 103 -17.18 3.03 8.62
C ASN A 103 -18.04 1.78 8.34
N ILE A 104 -17.57 0.59 8.73
CA ILE A 104 -18.31 -0.67 8.59
C ILE A 104 -19.32 -0.83 9.74
N TRP A 105 -18.90 -0.53 10.98
CA TRP A 105 -19.70 -0.67 12.19
C TRP A 105 -19.84 0.67 12.92
N PRO A 106 -20.67 1.60 12.41
CA PRO A 106 -20.73 2.98 12.90
C PRO A 106 -21.27 3.14 14.32
N ARG A 107 -21.87 2.08 14.89
CA ARG A 107 -22.43 2.08 16.25
C ARG A 107 -21.41 1.71 17.34
N VAL A 108 -20.27 1.15 16.97
CA VAL A 108 -19.20 0.78 17.91
C VAL A 108 -18.38 2.03 18.24
N ARG A 109 -17.77 2.10 19.43
CA ARG A 109 -16.88 3.22 19.78
C ARG A 109 -15.52 3.02 19.12
N GLN A 110 -15.03 4.02 18.38
CA GLN A 110 -13.73 3.98 17.69
C GLN A 110 -12.56 3.59 18.62
N ALA A 111 -12.58 4.02 19.88
CA ALA A 111 -11.56 3.67 20.86
C ALA A 111 -11.42 2.15 21.06
N LEU A 112 -12.52 1.38 20.94
CA LEU A 112 -12.47 -0.08 21.04
C LEU A 112 -11.72 -0.68 19.85
N PHE A 113 -11.95 -0.19 18.63
CA PHE A 113 -11.20 -0.62 17.46
C PHE A 113 -9.72 -0.29 17.58
N ALA A 114 -9.37 0.92 18.04
CA ALA A 114 -7.98 1.30 18.24
C ALA A 114 -7.26 0.38 19.23
N VAL A 115 -7.89 0.06 20.38
CA VAL A 115 -7.32 -0.86 21.37
C VAL A 115 -7.19 -2.28 20.81
N LEU A 116 -8.21 -2.77 20.10
CA LEU A 116 -8.19 -4.11 19.50
C LEU A 116 -7.09 -4.24 18.45
N ILE A 117 -6.98 -3.28 17.53
CA ILE A 117 -5.95 -3.26 16.49
C ILE A 117 -4.57 -3.14 17.14
N GLY A 118 -4.39 -2.24 18.12
CA GLY A 118 -3.13 -2.12 18.85
C GLY A 118 -2.71 -3.42 19.55
N ALA A 119 -3.65 -4.14 20.17
CA ALA A 119 -3.38 -5.44 20.78
C ALA A 119 -2.98 -6.49 19.75
N ILE A 120 -3.64 -6.53 18.59
CA ILE A 120 -3.29 -7.42 17.47
C ILE A 120 -1.89 -7.09 16.96
N CYS A 121 -1.58 -5.81 16.71
CA CYS A 121 -0.26 -5.37 16.28
C CYS A 121 0.84 -5.74 17.28
N LEU A 122 0.57 -5.59 18.59
CA LEU A 122 1.50 -6.01 19.64
C LEU A 122 1.76 -7.52 19.60
N ILE A 123 0.71 -8.34 19.47
CA ILE A 123 0.87 -9.80 19.37
C ILE A 123 1.68 -10.16 18.12
N LEU A 124 1.39 -9.54 16.97
CA LEU A 124 2.14 -9.76 15.73
C LEU A 124 3.60 -9.34 15.89
N ALA A 125 3.88 -8.19 16.50
CA ALA A 125 5.24 -7.71 16.75
C ALA A 125 6.05 -8.68 17.65
N LEU A 126 5.39 -9.36 18.59
CA LEU A 126 6.03 -10.34 19.48
C LEU A 126 6.20 -11.73 18.85
N THR A 127 5.42 -12.07 17.81
CA THR A 127 5.35 -13.44 17.28
C THR A 127 5.89 -13.59 15.86
N VAL A 128 5.89 -12.52 15.06
CA VAL A 128 6.37 -12.56 13.67
C VAL A 128 7.88 -12.30 13.65
N PRO A 129 8.70 -13.25 13.17
CA PRO A 129 10.14 -13.06 13.12
C PRO A 129 10.53 -12.07 12.03
N LEU A 130 11.51 -11.20 12.33
CA LEU A 130 12.06 -10.22 11.38
C LEU A 130 12.57 -10.86 10.07
N ALA A 131 13.04 -12.10 10.12
CA ALA A 131 13.45 -12.85 8.93
C ALA A 131 12.32 -13.06 7.90
N GLN A 132 11.06 -12.94 8.31
CA GLN A 132 9.88 -13.05 7.43
C GLN A 132 9.42 -11.70 6.87
N TYR A 133 10.13 -10.62 7.18
CA TYR A 133 9.76 -9.27 6.72
C TYR A 133 9.68 -9.19 5.18
N GLU A 134 10.58 -9.86 4.45
CA GLU A 134 10.50 -9.95 2.98
C GLU A 134 9.16 -10.53 2.53
N ASN A 135 8.76 -11.67 3.11
CA ASN A 135 7.52 -12.34 2.74
C ASN A 135 6.29 -11.51 3.13
N PHE A 136 6.37 -10.75 4.24
CA PHE A 136 5.34 -9.81 4.63
C PHE A 136 5.19 -8.66 3.62
N LEU A 137 6.29 -8.08 3.12
CA LEU A 137 6.25 -7.07 2.06
C LEU A 137 5.61 -7.61 0.77
N LEU A 138 5.99 -8.82 0.35
CA LEU A 138 5.38 -9.46 -0.82
C LEU A 138 3.88 -9.75 -0.61
N LEU A 139 3.47 -10.09 0.62
CA LEU A 139 2.06 -10.28 0.97
C LEU A 139 1.27 -8.97 0.87
N ILE A 140 1.85 -7.85 1.32
CA ILE A 140 1.27 -6.52 1.12
C ILE A 140 1.10 -6.24 -0.38
N GLY A 141 2.15 -6.46 -1.17
CA GLY A 141 2.13 -6.28 -2.62
C GLY A 141 1.03 -7.11 -3.29
N THR A 142 0.83 -8.35 -2.83
CA THR A 142 -0.20 -9.27 -3.31
C THR A 142 -1.60 -8.68 -3.23
N PHE A 143 -1.94 -7.95 -2.17
CA PHE A 143 -3.29 -7.42 -1.98
C PHE A 143 -3.47 -6.01 -2.56
N PHE A 144 -2.50 -5.13 -2.33
CA PHE A 144 -2.63 -3.72 -2.68
C PHE A 144 -2.35 -3.42 -4.15
N VAL A 145 -1.40 -4.13 -4.78
CA VAL A 145 -1.07 -3.91 -6.19
C VAL A 145 -2.26 -4.21 -7.10
N PRO A 146 -2.94 -5.37 -6.99
CA PRO A 146 -4.13 -5.65 -7.79
C PRO A 146 -5.28 -4.68 -7.49
N LEU A 147 -5.44 -4.28 -6.23
CA LEU A 147 -6.51 -3.37 -5.80
C LEU A 147 -6.35 -2.02 -6.49
N PHE A 148 -5.10 -1.55 -6.60
CA PHE A 148 -4.79 -0.33 -7.32
C PHE A 148 -5.03 -0.46 -8.82
N GLY A 149 -4.74 -1.62 -9.43
CA GLY A 149 -5.08 -1.86 -10.83
C GLY A 149 -6.59 -1.70 -11.10
N VAL A 150 -7.43 -2.24 -10.21
CA VAL A 150 -8.90 -2.06 -10.30
C VAL A 150 -9.28 -0.59 -10.13
N LEU A 151 -8.75 0.08 -9.11
CA LEU A 151 -9.05 1.49 -8.84
C LEU A 151 -8.64 2.40 -10.00
N ALA A 152 -7.43 2.20 -10.55
CA ALA A 152 -6.91 2.97 -11.67
C ALA A 152 -7.75 2.76 -12.94
N ALA A 153 -8.17 1.52 -13.22
CA ALA A 153 -9.06 1.21 -14.34
C ALA A 153 -10.43 1.91 -14.18
N ASP A 154 -11.03 1.84 -12.99
CA ASP A 154 -12.33 2.47 -12.71
C ASP A 154 -12.25 3.99 -12.82
N TYR A 155 -11.25 4.60 -12.18
CA TYR A 155 -11.12 6.04 -12.08
C TYR A 155 -10.65 6.68 -13.39
N PHE A 156 -9.55 6.22 -13.99
CA PHE A 156 -8.94 6.90 -15.14
C PHE A 156 -9.55 6.52 -16.48
N VAL A 157 -10.15 5.33 -16.62
CA VAL A 157 -10.66 4.85 -17.92
C VAL A 157 -12.18 4.87 -17.97
N LEU A 158 -12.86 4.20 -17.03
CA LEU A 158 -14.30 3.99 -17.10
C LEU A 158 -15.13 5.21 -16.67
N ARG A 159 -14.92 5.70 -15.44
CA ARG A 159 -15.75 6.78 -14.87
C ARG A 159 -15.20 8.16 -15.14
N ARG A 160 -13.86 8.34 -15.17
CA ARG A 160 -13.14 9.62 -15.42
C ARG A 160 -13.44 10.78 -14.46
N SER A 161 -14.56 10.76 -13.75
CA SER A 161 -14.95 11.71 -12.71
C SER A 161 -15.88 11.05 -11.71
N TYR A 162 -15.75 11.43 -10.44
CA TYR A 162 -16.70 11.10 -9.38
C TYR A 162 -17.28 12.39 -8.84
N THR A 163 -18.59 12.42 -8.62
CA THR A 163 -19.24 13.48 -7.86
C THR A 163 -19.28 13.10 -6.38
N GLU A 164 -19.46 14.09 -5.49
CA GLU A 164 -19.67 13.82 -4.07
C GLU A 164 -20.86 12.89 -3.84
N ALA A 165 -21.95 13.11 -4.59
CA ALA A 165 -23.15 12.28 -4.52
C ALA A 165 -22.87 10.80 -4.86
N ASP A 166 -21.93 10.50 -5.76
CA ASP A 166 -21.53 9.12 -6.09
C ASP A 166 -20.85 8.40 -4.91
N LEU A 167 -20.19 9.14 -4.01
CA LEU A 167 -19.43 8.59 -2.89
C LEU A 167 -20.32 8.25 -1.69
N TYR A 168 -21.47 8.91 -1.56
CA TYR A 168 -22.44 8.71 -0.48
C TYR A 168 -23.62 7.80 -0.86
N GLN A 169 -23.57 7.15 -2.02
CA GLN A 169 -24.56 6.14 -2.38
C GLN A 169 -24.44 4.91 -1.48
N PRO A 170 -25.54 4.15 -1.27
CA PRO A 170 -25.50 2.90 -0.53
C PRO A 170 -24.41 1.98 -1.09
N LEU A 171 -23.64 1.35 -0.22
CA LEU A 171 -22.59 0.40 -0.59
C LEU A 171 -23.18 -0.72 -1.44
N THR A 172 -22.93 -0.66 -2.75
CA THR A 172 -23.27 -1.73 -3.69
C THR A 172 -22.06 -2.62 -3.88
N PHE A 173 -22.23 -3.91 -3.62
CA PHE A 173 -21.15 -4.87 -3.78
C PHE A 173 -20.87 -5.11 -5.26
N ARG A 174 -19.70 -4.69 -5.73
CA ARG A 174 -19.30 -4.77 -7.15
C ARG A 174 -18.43 -6.01 -7.39
N TRP A 175 -19.07 -7.13 -7.74
CA TRP A 175 -18.39 -8.40 -8.01
C TRP A 175 -17.34 -8.31 -9.12
N GLU A 176 -17.52 -7.40 -10.08
CA GLU A 176 -16.56 -7.19 -11.17
C GLU A 176 -15.19 -6.78 -10.63
N GLY A 177 -15.18 -5.88 -9.64
CA GLY A 177 -13.96 -5.42 -8.98
C GLY A 177 -13.31 -6.52 -8.17
N VAL A 178 -14.11 -7.32 -7.44
CA VAL A 178 -13.62 -8.43 -6.61
C VAL A 178 -12.99 -9.52 -7.48
N ILE A 179 -13.61 -9.88 -8.61
CA ILE A 179 -13.08 -10.88 -9.54
C ILE A 179 -11.78 -10.39 -10.18
N ALA A 180 -11.75 -9.16 -10.68
CA ALA A 180 -10.55 -8.58 -11.29
C ALA A 180 -9.38 -8.47 -10.28
N TRP A 181 -9.68 -8.07 -9.04
CA TRP A 181 -8.72 -8.05 -7.95
C TRP A 181 -8.19 -9.46 -7.64
N ALA A 182 -9.07 -10.45 -7.51
CA ALA A 182 -8.68 -11.84 -7.24
C ALA A 182 -7.78 -12.41 -8.34
N LEU A 183 -8.05 -12.10 -9.62
CA LEU A 183 -7.18 -12.49 -10.72
C LEU A 183 -5.77 -11.88 -10.60
N GLY A 184 -5.68 -10.62 -10.21
CA GLY A 184 -4.39 -9.98 -9.95
C GLY A 184 -3.67 -10.57 -8.72
N VAL A 185 -4.39 -10.90 -7.64
CA VAL A 185 -3.84 -11.59 -6.45
C VAL A 185 -3.24 -12.93 -6.84
N VAL A 186 -3.99 -13.75 -7.60
CA VAL A 186 -3.52 -15.04 -8.10
C VAL A 186 -2.31 -14.87 -9.00
N THR A 187 -2.30 -13.85 -9.87
CA THR A 187 -1.15 -13.52 -10.72
C THR A 187 0.08 -13.15 -9.90
N TYR A 188 -0.08 -12.31 -8.87
CA TYR A 188 1.01 -11.86 -8.01
C TYR A 188 1.64 -13.06 -7.30
N GLN A 189 0.82 -13.91 -6.68
CA GLN A 189 1.29 -15.11 -5.98
C GLN A 189 1.94 -16.11 -6.94
N ALA A 190 1.33 -16.35 -8.10
CA ALA A 190 1.89 -17.24 -9.11
C ALA A 190 3.28 -16.76 -9.57
N LEU A 191 3.46 -15.47 -9.85
CA LEU A 191 4.75 -14.94 -10.29
C LEU A 191 5.79 -14.91 -9.18
N THR A 192 5.38 -14.62 -7.95
CA THR A 192 6.27 -14.60 -6.79
C THR A 192 6.85 -15.99 -6.50
N HIS A 193 6.11 -17.05 -6.80
CA HIS A 193 6.55 -18.45 -6.59
C HIS A 193 7.16 -19.10 -7.83
N LEU A 194 6.58 -18.89 -9.02
CA LEU A 194 6.93 -19.63 -10.24
C LEU A 194 7.94 -18.90 -11.12
N ALA A 195 7.92 -17.57 -11.14
CA ALA A 195 8.80 -16.77 -11.98
C ALA A 195 9.28 -15.48 -11.30
N PRO A 196 10.04 -15.57 -10.18
CA PRO A 196 10.48 -14.38 -9.43
C PRO A 196 11.40 -13.45 -10.23
N SER A 197 11.99 -13.94 -11.33
CA SER A 197 12.82 -13.16 -12.24
C SER A 197 12.03 -12.18 -13.11
N ILE A 198 10.70 -12.33 -13.24
CA ILE A 198 9.85 -11.44 -14.04
C ILE A 198 9.36 -10.25 -13.20
N GLY A 199 9.21 -10.45 -11.89
CA GLY A 199 8.55 -9.51 -11.00
C GLY A 199 7.03 -9.63 -11.06
N ALA A 200 6.38 -9.53 -9.90
CA ALA A 200 4.95 -9.74 -9.74
C ALA A 200 4.14 -8.43 -9.83
N THR A 201 4.73 -7.29 -9.48
CA THR A 201 4.02 -6.01 -9.31
C THR A 201 3.36 -5.53 -10.60
N PHE A 202 4.13 -5.30 -11.66
CA PHE A 202 3.58 -4.76 -12.92
C PHE A 202 2.60 -5.74 -13.60
N PRO A 203 2.89 -7.05 -13.70
CA PRO A 203 1.94 -7.99 -14.31
C PRO A 203 0.64 -8.11 -13.52
N ALA A 204 0.71 -8.20 -12.18
CA ALA A 204 -0.50 -8.31 -11.35
C ALA A 204 -1.38 -7.05 -11.46
N PHE A 205 -0.76 -5.86 -11.45
CA PHE A 205 -1.45 -4.60 -11.73
C PHE A 205 -2.12 -4.62 -13.10
N GLY A 206 -1.38 -5.01 -14.15
CA GLY A 206 -1.89 -5.08 -15.52
C GLY A 206 -3.06 -6.05 -15.66
N VAL A 207 -2.97 -7.23 -15.04
CA VAL A 207 -4.04 -8.23 -15.07
C VAL A 207 -5.30 -7.71 -14.39
N SER A 208 -5.21 -7.16 -13.18
CA SER A 208 -6.41 -6.66 -12.49
C SER A 208 -7.00 -5.44 -13.19
N PHE A 209 -6.16 -4.55 -13.72
CA PHE A 209 -6.58 -3.39 -14.51
C PHE A 209 -7.36 -3.82 -15.76
N LEU A 210 -6.76 -4.67 -16.60
CA LEU A 210 -7.38 -5.12 -17.85
C LEU A 210 -8.60 -6.01 -17.62
N ALA A 211 -8.56 -6.89 -16.62
CA ALA A 211 -9.71 -7.72 -16.23
C ALA A 211 -10.89 -6.85 -15.80
N TYR A 212 -10.65 -5.82 -14.99
CA TYR A 212 -11.72 -4.91 -14.57
C TYR A 212 -12.30 -4.14 -15.76
N LEU A 213 -11.46 -3.62 -16.67
CA LEU A 213 -11.94 -2.98 -17.90
C LEU A 213 -12.77 -3.91 -18.77
N GLY A 214 -12.35 -5.16 -18.94
CA GLY A 214 -13.08 -6.15 -19.72
C GLY A 214 -14.44 -6.47 -19.11
N ILE A 215 -14.48 -6.81 -17.82
CA ILE A 215 -15.71 -7.22 -17.12
C ILE A 215 -16.67 -6.04 -16.98
N ALA A 216 -16.20 -4.93 -16.39
CA ALA A 216 -17.06 -3.77 -16.13
C ALA A 216 -17.42 -3.02 -17.42
N GLY A 217 -16.51 -2.96 -18.39
CA GLY A 217 -16.77 -2.37 -19.71
C GLY A 217 -17.81 -3.13 -20.51
N ALA A 218 -17.80 -4.47 -20.45
CA ALA A 218 -18.82 -5.30 -21.10
C ALA A 218 -20.21 -5.15 -20.46
N LEU A 219 -20.27 -5.06 -19.12
CA LEU A 219 -21.54 -4.95 -18.38
C LEU A 219 -22.16 -3.55 -18.43
N ARG A 220 -21.34 -2.49 -18.43
CA ARG A 220 -21.82 -1.10 -18.29
C ARG A 220 -21.70 -0.27 -19.57
N GLY A 221 -20.97 -0.75 -20.57
CA GLY A 221 -20.61 0.01 -21.77
C GLY A 221 -19.56 1.08 -21.47
N ILE A 222 -18.46 1.07 -22.21
CA ILE A 222 -17.39 2.07 -22.11
C ILE A 222 -17.97 3.43 -22.52
N GLY A 223 -18.25 4.30 -21.54
CA GLY A 223 -18.74 5.68 -21.78
C GLY A 223 -20.23 5.96 -21.50
N ARG A 224 -21.01 5.04 -20.90
CA ARG A 224 -22.41 5.32 -20.53
C ARG A 224 -22.62 5.96 -19.15
N VAL A 225 -21.58 6.49 -18.53
CA VAL A 225 -21.73 7.35 -17.34
C VAL A 225 -22.08 8.75 -17.85
N ARG A 226 -23.39 8.99 -17.92
CA ARG A 226 -24.03 10.22 -18.37
C ARG A 226 -23.47 11.43 -17.61
N PRO A 227 -23.10 12.53 -18.28
CA PRO A 227 -23.02 13.82 -17.60
C PRO A 227 -24.46 14.27 -17.38
N GLU A 228 -25.07 13.95 -16.24
CA GLU A 228 -26.28 14.66 -15.85
C GLU A 228 -25.88 16.08 -15.44
N ARG A 229 -26.05 16.99 -16.40
CA ARG A 229 -26.10 18.43 -16.17
C ARG A 229 -27.29 18.73 -15.27
N ALA A 230 -27.05 19.39 -14.15
CA ALA A 230 -27.87 20.46 -13.61
C ALA A 230 -26.98 21.35 -12.74
#